data_AF-A0A7W8L4S5-F1
#
_entry.id   AF-A0A7W8L4S5-F1
#
_cell.length_a   1.000
_cell.length_b   1.000
_cell.length_c   1.000
_cell.angle_alpha   90.00
_cell.angle_beta   90.00
_cell.angle_gamma   90.00
#
_symmetry.space_group_name_H-M   'P 1'
#
loop_
_entity.id
_entity.type
_entity.pdbx_description
1 polymer ?
#
loop_
_entity_poly.entity_id
_entity_poly.type
_entity_poly.pdbx_seq_one_letter_code
_entity_poly.pdbx_strand_id
1 'polypeptide(L)'
;MDTTFLVADGTIVPEFTCAQMLVRSIADADRFLGSVEDAAARAHEWLRAHSDSPLDLLRRLKFDTVGFHPATGTPLNLIEQINQTWSHVVAIVASRQLLKLHPHAGGFHLAPGAHASLPFDIVSEDGSVVAETFAAVTPANNGKLRNDLDKLASRPDIRYRYVFFMAPKYPGISRHEKFERGGVQVWSVDL
;
A
#
# COMPACT_ATOMS: atom_id res chain seq x y z
N MET A 1 -25.26 15.66 3.03
CA MET A 1 -26.24 14.81 3.74
C MET A 1 -25.46 13.57 4.10
N ASP A 2 -24.89 13.55 5.29
CA ASP A 2 -24.05 12.47 5.79
C ASP A 2 -24.94 11.28 6.13
N THR A 3 -24.57 10.09 5.64
CA THR A 3 -25.38 8.89 5.81
C THR A 3 -24.59 7.88 6.62
N THR A 4 -24.66 7.99 7.95
CA THR A 4 -24.02 7.06 8.89
C THR A 4 -24.85 5.78 9.02
N PHE A 5 -24.21 4.61 8.96
CA PHE A 5 -24.83 3.33 9.34
C PHE A 5 -24.26 2.82 10.67
N LEU A 6 -25.14 2.33 11.53
CA LEU A 6 -24.80 1.66 12.78
C LEU A 6 -24.44 0.19 12.51
N VAL A 7 -23.26 -0.24 12.94
CA VAL A 7 -22.95 -1.67 13.12
C VAL A 7 -23.45 -2.12 14.49
N ALA A 8 -23.75 -3.41 14.65
CA ALA A 8 -24.54 -3.98 15.75
C ALA A 8 -23.97 -3.80 17.17
N ASP A 9 -22.75 -3.26 17.33
CA ASP A 9 -22.08 -3.03 18.62
C ASP A 9 -22.03 -1.55 19.04
N GLY A 10 -22.59 -0.63 18.24
CA GLY A 10 -22.60 0.80 18.56
C GLY A 10 -21.27 1.52 18.30
N THR A 11 -20.30 0.87 17.65
CA THR A 11 -19.06 1.51 17.23
C THR A 11 -19.32 2.47 16.07
N ILE A 12 -19.00 3.76 16.27
CA ILE A 12 -19.02 4.76 15.19
C ILE A 12 -17.80 4.50 14.30
N VAL A 13 -18.02 3.85 13.16
CA VAL A 13 -17.01 3.77 12.10
C VAL A 13 -17.08 5.03 11.24
N PRO A 14 -15.97 5.76 11.02
CA PRO A 14 -15.98 6.97 10.20
C PRO A 14 -16.39 6.65 8.75
N GLU A 15 -17.14 7.55 8.13
CA GLU A 15 -17.57 7.46 6.73
C GLU A 15 -16.33 7.56 5.82
N PHE A 16 -16.02 6.45 5.15
CA PHE A 16 -14.80 6.31 4.34
C PHE A 16 -14.98 6.96 2.96
N THR A 17 -14.51 8.19 2.79
CA THR A 17 -14.86 9.05 1.64
C THR A 17 -13.75 9.28 0.61
N CYS A 18 -12.67 8.49 0.59
CA CYS A 18 -11.64 8.61 -0.46
C CYS A 18 -11.25 7.24 -1.02
N ALA A 19 -11.53 7.00 -2.31
CA ALA A 19 -11.21 5.83 -3.13
C ALA A 19 -10.39 4.73 -2.43
N GLN A 20 -11.04 3.94 -1.59
CA GLN A 20 -10.38 2.85 -0.88
C GLN A 20 -10.43 1.60 -1.73
N MET A 21 -9.28 0.94 -1.89
CA MET A 21 -9.24 -0.37 -2.54
C MET A 21 -9.68 -1.41 -1.51
N LEU A 22 -10.79 -2.09 -1.77
CA LEU A 22 -11.26 -3.20 -0.96
C LEU A 22 -10.92 -4.52 -1.63
N VAL A 23 -10.09 -5.34 -0.98
CA VAL A 23 -9.68 -6.65 -1.48
C VAL A 23 -10.35 -7.75 -0.65
N ARG A 24 -11.34 -8.43 -1.24
CA ARG A 24 -12.01 -9.60 -0.63
C ARG A 24 -11.58 -10.92 -1.27
N SER A 25 -10.94 -10.86 -2.43
CA SER A 25 -10.57 -12.03 -3.22
C SER A 25 -9.25 -11.82 -3.97
N ILE A 26 -8.68 -12.92 -4.46
CA ILE A 26 -7.51 -12.86 -5.36
C ILE A 26 -7.84 -12.08 -6.64
N ALA A 27 -9.07 -12.20 -7.15
CA ALA A 27 -9.51 -11.47 -8.33
C ALA A 27 -9.56 -9.94 -8.10
N ASP A 28 -9.92 -9.48 -6.90
CA ASP A 28 -9.84 -8.05 -6.57
C ASP A 28 -8.40 -7.56 -6.57
N ALA A 29 -7.48 -8.34 -5.99
CA ALA A 29 -6.06 -8.01 -5.99
C ALA A 29 -5.51 -7.94 -7.42
N ASP A 30 -5.82 -8.92 -8.26
CA ASP A 30 -5.38 -8.94 -9.66
C ASP A 30 -5.96 -7.75 -10.45
N ARG A 31 -7.22 -7.36 -10.21
CA ARG A 31 -7.82 -6.15 -10.80
C ARG A 31 -7.06 -4.89 -10.41
N PHE A 32 -6.70 -4.72 -9.13
CA PHE A 32 -5.96 -3.54 -8.69
C PHE A 32 -4.52 -3.53 -9.22
N LEU A 33 -3.86 -4.69 -9.34
CA LEU A 33 -2.57 -4.79 -10.03
C LEU A 33 -2.68 -4.34 -11.49
N GLY A 34 -3.75 -4.73 -12.19
CA GLY A 34 -4.02 -4.23 -13.55
C GLY A 34 -4.13 -2.71 -13.62
N SER A 35 -4.78 -2.06 -12.64
CA SER A 35 -4.84 -0.59 -12.58
C SER A 35 -3.47 0.06 -12.36
N VAL A 36 -2.60 -0.58 -11.56
CA VAL A 36 -1.22 -0.13 -11.37
C VAL A 36 -0.44 -0.22 -12.69
N GLU A 37 -0.58 -1.33 -13.42
CA GLU A 37 0.06 -1.53 -14.72
C GLU A 37 -0.43 -0.52 -15.77
N ASP A 38 -1.74 -0.25 -15.82
CA ASP A 38 -2.32 0.77 -16.72
C ASP A 38 -1.74 2.17 -16.45
N ALA A 39 -1.60 2.55 -15.17
CA ALA A 39 -0.97 3.82 -14.79
C ALA A 39 0.50 3.89 -15.22
N ALA A 40 1.24 2.79 -15.06
CA ALA A 40 2.63 2.68 -15.53
C ALA A 40 2.73 2.75 -17.06
N ALA A 41 1.82 2.09 -17.79
CA ALA A 41 1.78 2.10 -19.25
C ALA A 41 1.53 3.52 -19.80
N ARG A 42 0.64 4.30 -19.18
CA ARG A 42 0.40 5.70 -19.56
C ARG A 42 1.62 6.59 -19.34
N ALA A 43 2.33 6.42 -18.22
CA ALA A 43 3.56 7.15 -17.96
C ALA A 43 4.67 6.76 -18.96
N HIS A 44 4.76 5.46 -19.29
CA HIS A 44 5.69 4.96 -20.30
C HIS A 44 5.41 5.56 -21.68
N GLU A 45 4.14 5.64 -22.10
CA GLU A 45 3.76 6.28 -23.36
C GLU A 45 4.14 7.78 -23.39
N TRP A 46 3.89 8.51 -22.30
CA TRP A 46 4.29 9.91 -22.18
C TRP A 46 5.81 10.09 -22.30
N LEU A 47 6.58 9.21 -21.65
CA LEU A 47 8.05 9.20 -21.73
C LEU A 47 8.54 8.96 -23.17
N ARG A 48 7.92 8.02 -23.90
CA ARG A 48 8.30 7.72 -25.28
C ARG A 48 7.98 8.85 -26.25
N ALA A 49 6.91 9.60 -26.00
CA ALA A 49 6.53 10.74 -26.81
C ALA A 49 7.41 11.98 -26.57
N HIS A 50 8.21 12.00 -25.51
CA HIS A 50 9.05 13.13 -25.17
C HIS A 50 10.24 13.26 -26.13
N SER A 51 10.42 14.45 -26.72
CA SER A 51 11.45 14.73 -27.71
C SER A 51 12.37 15.91 -27.36
N ASP A 52 12.24 16.49 -26.15
CA ASP A 52 13.01 17.67 -25.75
C ASP A 52 14.40 17.29 -25.16
N SER A 53 15.14 18.28 -24.68
CA SER A 53 16.47 18.08 -24.09
C SER A 53 16.42 17.16 -22.85
N PRO A 54 17.46 16.34 -22.60
CA PRO A 54 17.49 15.45 -21.44
C PRO A 54 17.30 16.14 -20.09
N LEU A 55 17.77 17.39 -19.95
CA LEU A 55 17.61 18.15 -18.71
C LEU A 55 16.17 18.63 -18.49
N ASP A 56 15.46 19.02 -19.57
CA ASP A 56 14.04 19.37 -19.46
C ASP A 56 13.19 18.15 -19.13
N LEU A 57 13.50 16.98 -19.68
CA LEU A 57 12.87 15.72 -19.27
C LEU A 57 12.97 15.55 -17.76
N LEU A 58 14.18 15.57 -17.19
CA LEU A 58 14.36 15.40 -15.73
C LEU A 58 13.61 16.44 -14.91
N ARG A 59 13.55 17.70 -15.38
CA ARG A 59 12.77 18.77 -14.74
C ARG A 59 11.28 18.39 -14.72
N ARG A 60 10.72 18.00 -15.86
CA ARG A 60 9.31 17.61 -16.00
C ARG A 60 8.97 16.40 -15.13
N LEU A 61 9.82 15.39 -15.09
CA LEU A 61 9.60 14.20 -14.25
C LEU A 61 9.48 14.54 -12.77
N LYS A 62 10.25 15.54 -12.32
CA LYS A 62 10.32 15.94 -10.92
C LYS A 62 9.24 16.96 -10.52
N PHE A 63 8.91 17.90 -11.41
CA PHE A 63 8.13 19.09 -11.04
C PHE A 63 6.77 19.18 -11.74
N ASP A 64 6.58 18.53 -12.89
CA ASP A 64 5.34 18.61 -13.65
C ASP A 64 4.45 17.38 -13.37
N THR A 65 3.12 17.53 -13.44
CA THR A 65 2.15 16.46 -13.15
C THR A 65 1.94 15.54 -14.36
N VAL A 66 3.01 14.87 -14.79
CA VAL A 66 3.05 14.02 -15.99
C VAL A 66 2.78 12.54 -15.71
N GLY A 67 2.75 12.16 -14.43
CA GLY A 67 2.42 10.83 -13.95
C GLY A 67 0.99 10.70 -13.46
N PHE A 68 0.65 9.49 -13.00
CA PHE A 68 -0.70 9.08 -12.64
C PHE A 68 -0.69 8.26 -11.35
N HIS A 69 -1.62 8.55 -10.45
CA HIS A 69 -1.81 7.78 -9.22
C HIS A 69 -2.25 6.34 -9.57
N PRO A 70 -1.62 5.31 -8.99
CA PRO A 70 -1.84 3.91 -9.39
C PRO A 70 -3.29 3.41 -9.15
N ALA A 71 -3.97 3.91 -8.12
CA ALA A 71 -5.34 3.48 -7.81
C ALA A 71 -6.44 4.35 -8.44
N THR A 72 -6.22 5.66 -8.60
CA THR A 72 -7.26 6.64 -8.95
C THR A 72 -7.04 7.28 -10.31
N GLY A 73 -5.84 7.14 -10.88
CA GLY A 73 -5.44 7.80 -12.12
C GLY A 73 -5.26 9.32 -12.01
N THR A 74 -5.38 9.91 -10.81
CA THR A 74 -5.22 11.36 -10.61
C THR A 74 -3.79 11.81 -10.95
N PRO A 75 -3.59 13.03 -11.49
CA PRO A 75 -2.26 13.49 -11.88
C PRO A 75 -1.28 13.54 -10.69
N LEU A 76 -0.04 13.11 -10.93
CA LEU A 76 1.11 13.18 -10.01
C LEU A 76 2.35 13.60 -10.79
N ASN A 77 3.42 14.03 -10.12
CA ASN A 77 4.74 13.98 -10.79
C ASN A 77 5.23 12.53 -10.89
N LEU A 78 6.18 12.25 -11.78
CA LEU A 78 6.60 10.86 -12.04
C LEU A 78 7.33 10.26 -10.82
N ILE A 79 8.07 11.06 -10.06
CA ILE A 79 8.75 10.59 -8.84
C ILE A 79 7.74 10.12 -7.79
N GLU A 80 6.66 10.87 -7.60
CA GLU A 80 5.53 10.48 -6.75
C GLU A 80 4.83 9.23 -7.28
N GLN A 81 4.58 9.14 -8.58
CA GLN A 81 4.01 7.93 -9.18
C GLN A 81 4.90 6.71 -8.91
N ILE A 82 6.22 6.79 -9.08
CA ILE A 82 7.13 5.66 -8.82
C ILE A 82 7.01 5.22 -7.37
N ASN A 83 7.07 6.15 -6.41
CA ASN A 83 6.95 5.81 -5.00
C ASN A 83 5.59 5.21 -4.67
N GLN A 84 4.50 5.80 -5.16
CA GLN A 84 3.14 5.34 -4.92
C GLN A 84 2.87 3.98 -5.57
N THR A 85 3.39 3.74 -6.77
CA THR A 85 3.28 2.46 -7.50
C THR A 85 3.73 1.32 -6.61
N TRP A 86 4.94 1.42 -6.05
CA TRP A 86 5.48 0.33 -5.24
C TRP A 86 4.84 0.23 -3.86
N SER A 87 4.41 1.35 -3.25
CA SER A 87 3.57 1.30 -2.04
C SER A 87 2.26 0.53 -2.27
N HIS A 88 1.59 0.77 -3.41
CA HIS A 88 0.35 0.08 -3.76
C HIS A 88 0.58 -1.40 -4.09
N VAL A 89 1.62 -1.72 -4.87
CA VAL A 89 1.97 -3.11 -5.19
C VAL A 89 2.20 -3.91 -3.91
N VAL A 90 2.99 -3.40 -2.97
CA VAL A 90 3.25 -4.09 -1.69
C VAL A 90 1.95 -4.34 -0.94
N ALA A 91 1.08 -3.33 -0.83
CA ALA A 91 -0.21 -3.47 -0.13
C ALA A 91 -1.14 -4.50 -0.80
N ILE A 92 -1.21 -4.50 -2.13
CA ILE A 92 -2.04 -5.44 -2.88
C ILE A 92 -1.50 -6.87 -2.74
N VAL A 93 -0.18 -7.09 -2.91
CA VAL A 93 0.41 -8.43 -2.75
C VAL A 93 0.30 -8.92 -1.30
N ALA A 94 0.53 -8.03 -0.33
CA ALA A 94 0.35 -8.34 1.09
C ALA A 94 -1.08 -8.78 1.39
N SER A 95 -2.09 -8.12 0.81
CA SER A 95 -3.50 -8.51 1.00
C SER A 95 -3.80 -9.92 0.50
N ARG A 96 -3.17 -10.38 -0.60
CA ARG A 96 -3.28 -11.78 -1.07
C ARG A 96 -2.74 -12.76 -0.03
N GLN A 97 -1.64 -12.42 0.62
CA GLN A 97 -1.07 -13.24 1.69
C GLN A 97 -1.94 -13.21 2.95
N LEU A 98 -2.48 -12.04 3.31
CA LEU A 98 -3.37 -11.91 4.45
C LEU A 98 -4.70 -12.66 4.27
N LEU A 99 -5.26 -12.71 3.06
CA LEU A 99 -6.43 -13.55 2.76
C LEU A 99 -6.18 -15.03 3.03
N LYS A 100 -4.95 -15.53 2.78
CA LYS A 100 -4.56 -16.91 3.09
C LYS A 100 -4.38 -17.13 4.59
N LEU A 101 -3.77 -16.16 5.28
CA LEU A 101 -3.50 -16.25 6.72
C LEU A 101 -4.78 -16.07 7.57
N HIS A 102 -5.72 -15.27 7.08
CA HIS A 102 -6.94 -14.86 7.80
C HIS A 102 -8.18 -15.00 6.91
N PRO A 103 -8.59 -16.22 6.56
CA PRO A 103 -9.73 -16.46 5.66
C PRO A 103 -11.08 -15.96 6.22
N HIS A 104 -11.14 -15.60 7.51
CA HIS A 104 -12.35 -15.14 8.19
C HIS A 104 -12.42 -13.62 8.40
N ALA A 105 -11.43 -12.86 7.92
CA ALA A 105 -11.35 -11.40 8.12
C ALA A 105 -12.32 -10.58 7.24
N GLY A 106 -13.11 -11.23 6.39
CA GLY A 106 -14.06 -10.62 5.44
C GLY A 106 -13.40 -10.03 4.19
N GLY A 107 -12.31 -9.28 4.38
CA GLY A 107 -11.56 -8.59 3.35
C GLY A 107 -10.62 -7.55 3.96
N PHE A 108 -9.94 -6.78 3.11
CA PHE A 108 -8.96 -5.78 3.54
C PHE A 108 -9.17 -4.45 2.82
N HIS A 109 -9.31 -3.38 3.59
CA HIS A 109 -9.23 -2.01 3.10
C HIS A 109 -7.76 -1.62 2.96
N LEU A 110 -7.38 -1.11 1.80
CA LEU A 110 -6.03 -0.65 1.50
C LEU A 110 -6.05 0.88 1.31
N ALA A 111 -5.16 1.57 2.01
CA ALA A 111 -4.88 2.99 1.84
C ALA A 111 -3.38 3.30 1.96
N PRO A 112 -2.51 2.67 1.13
CA PRO A 112 -1.08 2.86 1.22
C PRO A 112 -0.66 4.26 0.75
N GLY A 113 0.39 4.81 1.37
CA GLY A 113 1.04 6.05 0.93
C GLY A 113 0.83 7.27 1.85
N ALA A 114 1.38 8.41 1.46
CA ALA A 114 1.54 9.58 2.33
C ALA A 114 0.23 10.31 2.71
N HIS A 115 -0.87 10.05 2.02
CA HIS A 115 -2.19 10.65 2.27
C HIS A 115 -3.21 9.60 2.71
N ALA A 116 -2.76 8.60 3.48
CA ALA A 116 -3.60 7.51 3.95
C ALA A 116 -4.84 8.04 4.70
N SER A 117 -6.03 7.66 4.22
CA SER A 117 -7.32 7.93 4.86
C SER A 117 -7.62 6.97 6.03
N LEU A 118 -6.72 6.01 6.27
CA LEU A 118 -6.81 5.00 7.32
C LEU A 118 -5.66 5.14 8.33
N PRO A 119 -5.85 4.66 9.58
CA PRO A 119 -4.78 4.65 10.58
C PRO A 119 -3.60 3.74 10.21
N PHE A 120 -3.81 2.75 9.33
CA PHE A 120 -2.81 1.82 8.81
C PHE A 120 -3.01 1.62 7.31
N ASP A 121 -1.96 1.21 6.60
CA ASP A 121 -2.02 0.96 5.16
C ASP A 121 -3.01 -0.16 4.81
N ILE A 122 -3.16 -1.16 5.68
CA ILE A 122 -4.09 -2.27 5.53
C ILE A 122 -4.87 -2.47 6.83
N VAL A 123 -6.20 -2.58 6.73
CA VAL A 123 -7.11 -2.89 7.85
C VAL A 123 -8.14 -3.93 7.39
N SER A 124 -8.35 -5.00 8.17
CA SER A 124 -9.42 -5.95 7.87
C SER A 124 -10.82 -5.38 8.14
N GLU A 125 -11.85 -5.91 7.47
CA GLU A 125 -13.24 -5.47 7.70
C GLU A 125 -13.70 -5.67 9.15
N ASP A 126 -13.19 -6.71 9.82
CA ASP A 126 -13.46 -6.99 11.24
C ASP A 126 -12.52 -6.26 12.23
N GLY A 127 -11.56 -5.47 11.72
CA GLY A 127 -10.57 -4.73 12.51
C GLY A 127 -9.55 -5.58 13.26
N SER A 128 -9.56 -6.91 13.11
CA SER A 128 -8.67 -7.82 13.86
C SER A 128 -7.24 -7.89 13.30
N VAL A 129 -7.06 -7.47 12.05
CA VAL A 129 -5.79 -7.50 11.30
C VAL A 129 -5.45 -6.10 10.80
N VAL A 130 -4.22 -5.65 11.06
CA VAL A 130 -3.67 -4.43 10.48
C VAL A 130 -2.26 -4.63 9.95
N ALA A 131 -1.87 -3.85 8.94
CA ALA A 131 -0.51 -3.85 8.44
C ALA A 131 -0.01 -2.48 7.97
N GLU A 132 1.30 -2.29 8.08
CA GLU A 132 2.05 -1.24 7.39
C GLU A 132 2.81 -1.84 6.21
N THR A 133 2.97 -1.05 5.15
CA THR A 133 3.55 -1.50 3.89
C THR A 133 4.57 -0.52 3.32
N PHE A 134 5.63 -1.05 2.71
CA PHE A 134 6.58 -0.20 1.99
C PHE A 134 7.47 -0.89 0.98
N ALA A 135 7.96 -0.10 0.03
CA ALA A 135 9.04 -0.49 -0.85
C ALA A 135 10.28 0.36 -0.58
N ALA A 136 11.45 -0.27 -0.50
CA ALA A 136 12.72 0.42 -0.28
C ALA A 136 13.89 -0.39 -0.85
N VAL A 137 15.02 0.27 -1.10
CA VAL A 137 16.25 -0.40 -1.54
C VAL A 137 16.75 -1.40 -0.47
N THR A 138 16.63 -1.03 0.80
CA THR A 138 16.79 -1.97 1.93
C THR A 138 15.75 -1.67 3.00
N PRO A 139 15.31 -2.66 3.79
CA PRO A 139 14.34 -2.44 4.86
C PRO A 139 14.87 -1.52 5.99
N ALA A 140 16.19 -1.34 6.10
CA ALA A 140 16.80 -0.43 7.08
C ALA A 140 16.81 1.04 6.62
N ASN A 141 16.50 1.33 5.35
CA ASN A 141 16.60 2.68 4.81
C ASN A 141 15.67 3.65 5.54
N ASN A 142 16.20 4.82 5.89
CA ASN A 142 15.48 5.93 6.52
C ASN A 142 14.72 5.55 7.80
N GLY A 143 15.08 4.43 8.44
CA GLY A 143 14.42 3.94 9.65
C GLY A 143 12.98 3.49 9.43
N LYS A 144 12.52 3.28 8.19
CA LYS A 144 11.10 3.02 7.92
C LYS A 144 10.58 1.77 8.63
N LEU A 145 11.29 0.64 8.52
CA LEU A 145 10.92 -0.59 9.23
C LEU A 145 10.80 -0.36 10.74
N ARG A 146 11.76 0.35 11.35
CA ARG A 146 11.73 0.65 12.79
C ARG A 146 10.49 1.46 13.16
N ASN A 147 10.20 2.53 12.40
CA ASN A 147 9.07 3.41 12.67
C ASN A 147 7.74 2.67 12.51
N ASP A 148 7.61 1.84 11.48
CA ASP A 148 6.40 1.05 11.23
C ASP A 148 6.20 -0.02 12.33
N LEU A 149 7.29 -0.68 12.78
CA LEU A 149 7.28 -1.59 13.93
C LEU A 149 6.87 -0.89 15.22
N ASP A 150 7.43 0.28 15.52
CA ASP A 150 7.10 1.04 16.73
C ASP A 150 5.63 1.48 16.70
N LYS A 151 5.13 1.94 15.55
CA LYS A 151 3.71 2.28 15.32
C LYS A 151 2.79 1.09 15.63
N LEU A 152 3.05 -0.08 15.07
CA LEU A 152 2.23 -1.28 15.27
C LEU A 152 2.38 -1.87 16.69
N ALA A 153 3.57 -1.84 17.26
CA ALA A 153 3.82 -2.30 18.63
C ALA A 153 3.05 -1.46 19.66
N SER A 154 2.81 -0.17 19.38
CA SER A 154 2.00 0.72 20.22
C SER A 154 0.50 0.38 20.29
N ARG A 155 0.04 -0.58 19.49
CA ARG A 155 -1.36 -1.02 19.40
C ARG A 155 -1.54 -2.49 19.79
N PRO A 156 -1.21 -2.87 21.05
CA PRO A 156 -1.33 -4.24 21.52
C PRO A 156 -2.78 -4.75 21.61
N ASP A 157 -3.75 -3.85 21.53
CA ASP A 157 -5.18 -4.14 21.45
C ASP A 157 -5.57 -4.86 20.14
N ILE A 158 -4.78 -4.69 19.07
CA ILE A 158 -5.05 -5.31 17.77
C ILE A 158 -4.40 -6.71 17.72
N ARG A 159 -5.20 -7.71 17.39
CA ARG A 159 -4.85 -9.14 17.48
C ARG A 159 -3.71 -9.53 16.55
N TYR A 160 -3.77 -9.15 15.27
CA TYR A 160 -2.77 -9.51 14.27
C TYR A 160 -2.18 -8.27 13.62
N ARG A 161 -0.86 -8.14 13.68
CA ARG A 161 -0.13 -6.95 13.24
C ARG A 161 1.04 -7.36 12.36
N TYR A 162 1.17 -6.69 11.21
CA TYR A 162 2.14 -7.04 10.18
C TYR A 162 2.88 -5.83 9.64
N VAL A 163 4.13 -6.04 9.26
CA VAL A 163 4.83 -5.19 8.30
C VAL A 163 5.11 -6.02 7.06
N PHE A 164 4.69 -5.52 5.91
CA PHE A 164 5.06 -6.09 4.61
C PHE A 164 6.00 -5.13 3.88
N PHE A 165 7.06 -5.67 3.26
CA PHE A 165 7.97 -4.84 2.49
C PHE A 165 8.43 -5.50 1.19
N MET A 166 8.81 -4.68 0.23
CA MET A 166 9.53 -5.12 -0.97
C MET A 166 10.92 -4.48 -1.00
N ALA A 167 11.94 -5.30 -1.19
CA ALA A 167 13.32 -4.85 -1.35
C ALA A 167 14.12 -5.86 -2.20
N PRO A 168 15.04 -5.41 -3.07
CA PRO A 168 15.74 -6.30 -4.02
C PRO A 168 16.47 -7.50 -3.42
N LYS A 169 16.94 -7.40 -2.17
CA LYS A 169 17.66 -8.49 -1.48
C LYS A 169 16.73 -9.47 -0.74
N TYR A 170 15.42 -9.28 -0.83
CA TYR A 170 14.40 -10.07 -0.15
C TYR A 170 13.30 -10.48 -1.14
N PRO A 171 13.65 -11.27 -2.19
CA PRO A 171 12.68 -11.68 -3.19
C PRO A 171 11.66 -12.65 -2.60
N GLY A 172 10.48 -12.68 -3.21
CA GLY A 172 9.38 -13.56 -2.87
C GLY A 172 8.67 -13.26 -1.54
N ILE A 173 7.63 -14.06 -1.27
CA ILE A 173 6.81 -13.97 -0.06
C ILE A 173 7.46 -14.80 1.04
N SER A 174 7.97 -14.16 2.08
CA SER A 174 8.66 -14.87 3.17
C SER A 174 8.62 -14.11 4.48
N ARG A 175 8.47 -14.82 5.59
CA ARG A 175 8.52 -14.27 6.95
C ARG A 175 9.96 -14.11 7.42
N HIS A 176 10.28 -12.99 8.06
CA HIS A 176 11.62 -12.64 8.53
C HIS A 176 11.61 -12.39 10.04
N GLU A 177 11.62 -13.47 10.82
CA GLU A 177 11.54 -13.42 12.30
C GLU A 177 12.60 -12.54 12.95
N LYS A 178 13.80 -12.45 12.34
CA LYS A 178 14.90 -11.59 12.82
C LYS A 178 14.56 -10.09 12.88
N PHE A 179 13.52 -9.66 12.17
CA PHE A 179 13.07 -8.27 12.16
C PHE A 179 11.86 -8.02 13.07
N GLU A 180 11.27 -9.08 13.62
CA GLU A 180 10.04 -8.98 14.41
C GLU A 180 10.30 -8.39 15.79
N ARG A 181 9.35 -7.58 16.25
CA ARG A 181 9.36 -7.01 17.59
C ARG A 181 7.95 -6.66 18.01
N GLY A 182 7.66 -6.72 19.32
CA GLY A 182 6.38 -6.25 19.86
C GLY A 182 5.15 -7.04 19.38
N GLY A 183 5.34 -8.30 18.98
CA GLY A 183 4.28 -9.16 18.43
C GLY A 183 3.91 -8.84 16.98
N VAL A 184 4.70 -8.01 16.28
CA VAL A 184 4.48 -7.64 14.88
C VAL A 184 5.27 -8.59 13.97
N GLN A 185 4.57 -9.25 13.06
CA GLN A 185 5.22 -10.12 12.07
C GLN A 185 5.78 -9.32 10.89
N VAL A 186 6.94 -9.71 10.38
CA VAL A 186 7.60 -9.00 9.27
C VAL A 186 7.75 -9.92 8.08
N TRP A 187 7.27 -9.49 6.92
CA TRP A 187 7.24 -10.28 5.69
C TRP A 187 7.82 -9.50 4.51
N SER A 188 8.60 -10.17 3.68
CA SER A 188 8.89 -9.67 2.33
C SER A 188 7.77 -10.09 1.37
N VAL A 189 7.56 -9.29 0.33
CA VAL A 189 6.70 -9.60 -0.82
C VAL A 189 7.40 -9.20 -2.11
N ASP A 190 6.98 -9.84 -3.19
CA ASP A 190 7.45 -9.60 -4.55
C ASP A 190 6.29 -9.87 -5.52
N LEU A 191 6.37 -9.32 -6.73
CA LEU A 191 5.38 -9.53 -7.80
C LEU A 191 5.56 -10.89 -8.48
#